data_AF-A0A1E9AZA4-F1
#
_entry.id   AF-A0A1E9AZA4-F1
#
_cell.length_a   1.000
_cell.length_b   1.000
_cell.length_c   1.000
_cell.angle_alpha   90.00
_cell.angle_beta   90.00
_cell.angle_gamma   90.00
#
_symmetry.space_group_name_H-M   'P 1'
#
loop_
_entity.id
_entity.type
_entity.pdbx_description
1 polymer ?
#
loop_
_entity_poly.entity_id
_entity_poly.type
_entity_poly.pdbx_seq_one_letter_code
_entity_poly.pdbx_strand_id
1 'polypeptide(L)' 'MTIIERLEEKVTRQESKVARETEKLAAYKEQLETAMFATFKRRQSISHMSFEEALDHAFGKERQFDDSEFRKDEMSE' A
#
# COMPACT_ATOMS: atom_id res chain seq x y z
N MET A 1 -2.87 6.99 -46.77
CA MET A 1 -2.92 6.48 -45.38
C MET A 1 -3.18 5.00 -45.42
N THR A 2 -2.23 4.18 -44.96
CA THR A 2 -2.33 2.72 -44.94
C THR A 2 -3.01 2.22 -43.66
N ILE A 3 -3.42 0.95 -43.64
CA ILE A 3 -3.99 0.32 -42.43
C ILE A 3 -2.95 0.30 -41.30
N ILE A 4 -1.68 0.10 -41.66
CA ILE A 4 -0.54 0.09 -40.71
C ILE A 4 -0.40 1.46 -40.06
N GLU A 5 -0.33 2.54 -40.84
CA GLU A 5 -0.24 3.92 -40.33
C GLU A 5 -1.41 4.26 -39.39
N ARG A 6 -2.62 3.79 -39.69
CA ARG A 6 -3.80 3.99 -38.83
C ARG A 6 -3.70 3.24 -37.50
N LEU A 7 -3.10 2.05 -37.50
CA LEU A 7 -2.90 1.26 -36.28
C LEU A 7 -1.80 1.88 -35.41
N GLU A 8 -0.71 2.34 -36.03
CA GLU A 8 0.36 3.06 -35.33
C GLU A 8 -0.18 4.32 -34.65
N GLU A 9 -0.98 5.13 -35.34
CA GLU A 9 -1.58 6.34 -34.75
C GLU A 9 -2.50 6.01 -33.55
N LYS A 10 -3.23 4.89 -33.61
CA LYS A 10 -4.07 4.42 -32.49
C LYS A 10 -3.23 3.96 -31.31
N VAL A 11 -2.13 3.24 -31.55
CA VAL A 11 -1.20 2.81 -30.50
C VAL A 11 -0.60 4.02 -29.82
N THR A 12 -0.05 4.98 -30.56
CA THR A 12 0.54 6.20 -29.99
C THR A 12 -0.47 7.01 -29.17
N ARG A 13 -1.72 7.12 -29.62
CA ARG A 13 -2.79 7.78 -28.85
C ARG A 13 -3.10 7.03 -27.55
N GLN A 14 -3.08 5.71 -27.57
CA GLN A 14 -3.37 4.91 -26.39
C GLN A 14 -2.22 4.96 -25.38
N GLU A 15 -0.97 4.89 -25.85
CA GLU A 15 0.23 5.07 -25.02
C GLU A 15 0.21 6.44 -24.32
N SER A 16 -0.14 7.50 -25.07
CA SER A 16 -0.27 8.85 -24.50
C SER A 16 -1.36 8.92 -23.41
N LYS A 17 -2.47 8.19 -23.57
CA LYS A 17 -3.52 8.13 -22.54
C LYS A 17 -3.05 7.36 -21.32
N VAL A 18 -2.40 6.22 -21.51
CA VAL A 18 -1.86 5.41 -20.42
C VAL A 18 -0.87 6.24 -19.61
N ALA A 19 0.08 6.92 -20.25
CA ALA A 19 1.04 7.78 -19.58
C ALA A 19 0.36 8.85 -18.69
N ARG A 20 -0.67 9.53 -19.21
CA ARG A 20 -1.43 10.54 -18.45
C ARG A 20 -2.16 9.96 -17.26
N GLU A 21 -2.84 8.83 -17.43
CA GLU A 21 -3.56 8.19 -16.32
C GLU A 21 -2.59 7.62 -15.27
N THR A 22 -1.42 7.13 -15.68
CA THR A 22 -0.37 6.68 -14.76
C THR A 22 0.17 7.85 -13.92
N GLU A 23 0.44 8.99 -14.53
CA GLU A 23 0.89 10.20 -13.82
C GLU A 23 -0.19 10.68 -12.82
N LYS A 24 -1.44 10.73 -13.27
CA LYS A 24 -2.58 11.10 -12.42
C LYS A 24 -2.76 10.15 -11.23
N LEU A 25 -2.60 8.84 -11.46
CA LEU A 25 -2.65 7.84 -10.40
C LEU A 25 -1.53 8.03 -9.38
N ALA A 26 -0.31 8.35 -9.83
CA ALA A 26 0.81 8.64 -8.94
C ALA A 26 0.51 9.87 -8.06
N ALA A 27 0.00 10.96 -8.65
CA ALA A 27 -0.39 12.15 -7.90
C ALA A 27 -1.49 11.87 -6.86
N TYR A 28 -2.48 11.05 -7.19
CA TYR A 28 -3.52 10.67 -6.24
C TYR A 28 -3.01 9.83 -5.08
N LYS A 29 -2.04 8.94 -5.32
CA LYS A 29 -1.39 8.17 -4.25
C LYS A 29 -0.65 9.10 -3.29
N GLU A 30 0.15 10.03 -3.81
CA GLU A 30 0.89 11.01 -3.00
C GLU A 30 -0.06 11.89 -2.17
N GLN A 31 -1.16 12.37 -2.77
CA GLN A 31 -2.16 13.15 -2.06
C GLN A 31 -2.83 12.35 -0.94
N LEU A 32 -3.15 11.08 -1.19
CA LEU A 32 -3.74 10.20 -0.19
C LEU A 32 -2.77 9.95 0.97
N GLU A 33 -1.51 9.60 0.67
CA GLU A 33 -0.46 9.37 1.67
C GLU A 33 -0.26 10.62 2.54
N THR A 34 -0.20 11.80 1.91
CA THR A 34 -0.07 13.08 2.61
C THR A 34 -1.27 13.35 3.53
N ALA A 35 -2.49 13.15 3.03
CA ALA A 35 -3.71 13.36 3.80
C ALA A 35 -3.84 12.38 4.97
N MET A 36 -3.47 11.12 4.76
CA MET A 36 -3.44 10.10 5.81
C MET A 36 -2.43 10.46 6.90
N PHE A 37 -1.21 10.84 6.52
CA PHE A 37 -0.18 11.24 7.47
C PHE A 37 -0.57 12.51 8.26
N ALA A 38 -1.11 13.52 7.59
CA ALA A 38 -1.57 14.73 8.25
C ALA A 38 -2.72 14.44 9.24
N THR A 39 -3.64 13.57 8.86
CA THR A 39 -4.74 13.11 9.74
C THR A 39 -4.21 12.34 10.94
N PHE A 40 -3.25 11.45 10.70
CA PHE A 40 -2.57 10.69 11.75
C PHE A 40 -1.89 11.63 12.75
N LYS A 41 -1.05 12.56 12.28
CA LYS A 41 -0.36 13.55 13.15
C LYS A 41 -1.34 14.36 13.99
N ARG A 42 -2.46 14.79 13.40
CA ARG A 42 -3.51 15.53 14.12
C ARG A 42 -4.13 14.68 15.23
N ARG A 43 -4.50 13.43 14.93
CA ARG A 43 -5.05 12.51 15.94
C ARG A 43 -4.03 12.17 17.03
N GLN A 44 -2.77 11.97 16.65
CA GLN A 44 -1.69 11.70 17.60
C GLN A 44 -1.47 12.86 18.57
N SER A 45 -1.59 14.11 18.12
CA SER A 45 -1.40 15.29 19.00
C SER A 45 -2.42 15.39 20.15
N ILE A 46 -3.54 14.68 20.05
CA ILE A 46 -4.63 14.67 21.03
C ILE A 46 -4.72 13.30 21.72
N SER A 47 -3.96 12.32 21.25
CA SER A 47 -4.00 10.94 21.74
C SER A 47 -2.99 10.75 22.86
N HIS A 48 -3.40 10.07 23.92
CA HIS A 48 -2.49 9.56 24.95
C HIS A 48 -1.82 8.24 24.54
N MET A 49 -2.27 7.64 23.43
CA MET A 49 -1.77 6.38 22.87
C MET A 49 -0.56 6.63 21.97
N SER A 50 0.51 5.85 22.17
CA SER A 50 1.72 5.90 21.37
C SER A 50 1.46 5.41 19.93
N PHE A 51 2.38 5.70 19.01
CA PHE A 51 2.25 5.22 17.63
C PHE A 51 2.23 3.68 17.55
N GLU A 52 3.08 3.02 18.33
CA GLU A 52 3.15 1.55 18.40
C GLU A 52 1.85 0.96 18.96
N GLU A 53 1.30 1.55 20.01
CA GLU A 53 0.01 1.10 20.58
C GLU A 53 -1.15 1.26 19.59
N ALA A 54 -1.13 2.32 18.77
CA ALA A 54 -2.13 2.53 17.73
C ALA A 54 -1.99 1.52 16.58
N LEU A 55 -0.76 1.15 16.20
CA LEU A 55 -0.50 0.11 15.20
C LEU A 55 -0.93 -1.27 15.72
N ASP A 56 -0.56 -1.60 16.96
CA ASP A 56 -0.95 -2.84 17.63
C ASP A 56 -2.48 -2.97 17.73
N HIS A 57 -3.19 -1.87 17.94
CA HIS A 57 -4.66 -1.87 17.99
C HIS A 57 -5.30 -1.96 16.59
N ALA A 58 -4.71 -1.33 15.57
CA ALA A 58 -5.28 -1.29 14.22
C ALA A 58 -5.05 -2.58 13.42
N PHE A 59 -3.86 -3.16 13.56
CA PHE A 59 -3.43 -4.33 12.79
C PHE A 59 -3.35 -5.61 13.64
N GLY A 60 -3.54 -5.48 14.96
CA GLY A 60 -3.26 -6.54 15.92
C GLY A 60 -1.77 -6.60 16.25
N LYS A 61 -1.43 -7.05 17.47
CA LYS A 61 -0.04 -7.42 17.78
C LYS A 61 0.35 -8.60 16.92
N GLU A 62 1.49 -8.51 16.24
CA GLU A 62 2.11 -9.70 15.64
C GLU A 62 2.23 -10.76 16.73
N ARG A 63 1.62 -11.93 16.51
CA ARG A 63 1.81 -13.06 17.42
C ARG A 63 3.30 -13.34 17.42
N GLN A 64 3.95 -13.19 18.56
CA GLN A 64 5.19 -13.92 18.78
C GLN A 64 4.80 -15.39 18.68
N PHE A 65 5.18 -16.04 17.58
CA PHE A 65 5.08 -17.48 17.50
C PHE A 65 5.92 -18.01 18.65
N ASP A 66 5.26 -18.61 19.63
CA ASP A 66 5.96 -19.31 20.69
C ASP A 66 6.51 -20.59 20.05
N ASP A 67 7.80 -20.57 19.69
CA ASP A 67 8.54 -21.71 19.14
C ASP A 67 8.55 -22.93 20.10
N SER A 68 7.92 -22.81 21.28
CA SER A 68 7.70 -23.90 22.22
C SER A 68 6.67 -24.93 21.76
N GLU A 69 5.73 -24.60 20.87
CA GLU A 69 4.75 -25.57 20.33
C GLU A 69 5.38 -26.55 19.33
N PHE A 70 6.42 -26.14 18.60
CA PHE A 70 7.10 -27.01 17.62
C PHE A 70 8.04 -28.05 18.24
N ARG A 71 8.44 -27.90 19.51
CA ARG A 71 9.39 -28.83 20.16
C ARG A 71 8.74 -29.99 20.90
N LYS A 72 7.41 -30.07 20.96
CA LYS A 72 6.72 -31.17 21.65
C LYS A 72 6.50 -32.40 20.77
N ASP A 73 6.52 -32.25 19.44
CA ASP A 73 6.31 -33.36 18.51
C ASP A 73 7.57 -34.18 18.20
N GLU A 74 8.78 -33.67 18.44
CA GLU A 74 10.03 -34.42 18.18
C GLU A 74 10.45 -35.38 19.31
N MET A 75 9.77 -35.37 20.46
CA MET A 75 10.13 -36.21 21.62
C MET A 75 9.17 -37.38 21.85
N SER A 76 8.30 -37.67 20.87
CA SER A 76 7.33 -38.77 20.92
C SER A 76 7.56 -39.77 19.77
N GLU A 77 8.77 -40.31 19.63
CA GLU A 77 9.05 -41.58 18.93
C GLU A 77 9.90 -42.51 19.79
#